data_AF-A0A0S4LN58-F1
#
_entry.id   AF-A0A0S4LN58-F1
#
_cell.length_a   1.000
_cell.length_b   1.000
_cell.length_c   1.000
_cell.angle_alpha   90.00
_cell.angle_beta   90.00
_cell.angle_gamma   90.00
#
_symmetry.space_group_name_H-M   'P 1'
#
loop_
_entity.id
_entity.type
_entity.pdbx_description
1 polymer ?
#
loop_
_entity_poly.entity_id
_entity_poly.type
_entity_poly.pdbx_seq_one_letter_code
_entity_poly.pdbx_strand_id
1 'polypeptide(L)'
;MKDDLRSEYDLTKLKKVGRGKYYKQAMAGTNLVLVDPDLAKVFPDSASVNRALRVLCDAAGKSAQPSRRSTQKSAPQKRSTA
;
A
#
# COMPACT_ATOMS: atom_id res chain seq x y z
N MET A 1 7.44 38.70 -38.72
CA MET A 1 8.16 37.57 -38.09
C MET A 1 7.81 36.34 -38.90
N LYS A 2 8.77 35.83 -39.68
CA LYS A 2 8.55 34.64 -40.50
C LYS A 2 8.58 33.43 -39.57
N ASP A 3 7.59 32.58 -39.78
CA ASP A 3 7.36 31.32 -39.11
C ASP A 3 8.58 30.41 -39.34
N ASP A 4 9.44 30.24 -38.33
CA ASP A 4 10.63 29.36 -38.37
C ASP A 4 10.25 27.87 -38.33
N LEU A 5 8.97 27.55 -38.48
CA LEU A 5 8.47 26.19 -38.49
C LEU A 5 8.80 25.54 -39.84
N ARG A 6 9.38 24.33 -39.80
CA ARG A 6 9.61 23.57 -41.03
C ARG A 6 8.27 23.20 -41.66
N SER A 7 8.23 23.15 -42.99
CA SER A 7 7.00 22.90 -43.78
C SER A 7 6.28 21.60 -43.43
N GLU A 8 6.98 20.62 -42.84
CA GLU A 8 6.37 19.36 -42.42
C GLU A 8 5.56 19.49 -41.12
N TYR A 9 5.77 20.55 -40.32
CA TYR A 9 5.03 20.81 -39.10
C TYR A 9 3.81 21.69 -39.40
N ASP A 10 2.62 21.15 -39.16
CA ASP A 10 1.36 21.87 -39.29
C ASP A 10 0.66 21.91 -37.93
N LEU A 11 0.78 23.05 -37.25
CA LEU A 11 0.21 23.25 -35.92
C LEU A 11 -1.33 23.21 -35.93
N THR A 12 -1.98 23.37 -37.08
CA THR A 12 -3.44 23.24 -37.20
C THR A 12 -3.91 21.80 -37.05
N LYS A 13 -3.03 20.83 -37.37
CA LYS A 13 -3.27 19.39 -37.16
C LYS A 13 -3.01 18.94 -35.73
N LEU A 14 -2.31 19.75 -34.93
CA LEU A 14 -2.14 19.46 -33.51
C LEU A 14 -3.48 19.64 -32.81
N LYS A 15 -4.06 18.52 -32.38
CA LYS A 15 -5.19 18.51 -31.45
C LYS A 15 -4.76 19.31 -30.22
N LYS A 16 -5.51 20.35 -29.82
CA LYS A 16 -5.25 21.14 -28.60
C LYS A 16 -5.20 20.19 -27.40
N VAL A 17 -4.02 19.73 -27.03
CA VAL A 17 -3.79 18.96 -25.82
C VAL A 17 -3.66 19.99 -24.71
N GLY A 18 -4.73 20.15 -23.93
CA GLY A 18 -4.72 21.04 -22.77
C GLY A 18 -3.57 20.69 -21.81
N ARG A 19 -3.07 21.71 -21.11
CA ARG A 19 -2.15 21.49 -19.98
C ARG A 19 -2.74 20.42 -19.06
N GLY A 20 -1.91 19.45 -18.68
CA GLY A 20 -2.30 18.40 -17.73
C GLY A 20 -2.84 17.10 -18.34
N LYS A 21 -2.64 16.84 -19.64
CA LYS A 21 -2.99 15.55 -20.28
C LYS A 21 -2.53 14.31 -19.48
N TYR A 22 -1.34 14.38 -18.89
CA TYR A 22 -0.75 13.32 -18.07
C TYR A 22 -0.69 13.67 -16.58
N TYR A 23 -1.38 14.73 -16.14
CA TYR A 23 -1.32 15.21 -14.75
C TYR A 23 -1.74 14.12 -13.75
N LYS A 24 -2.80 13.38 -14.06
CA LYS A 24 -3.27 12.28 -13.21
C LYS A 24 -2.26 11.12 -13.12
N GLN A 25 -1.53 10.84 -14.21
CA GLN A 25 -0.50 9.80 -14.24
C GLN A 25 0.78 10.26 -13.53
N ALA A 26 1.15 11.53 -13.68
CA ALA A 26 2.27 12.13 -12.98
C ALA A 26 2.01 12.22 -11.46
N MET A 27 0.79 12.59 -11.05
CA MET A 27 0.36 12.59 -9.63
C MET A 27 0.19 11.18 -9.06
N ALA A 28 0.03 10.16 -9.92
CA ALA A 28 0.05 8.76 -9.52
C ALA A 28 1.49 8.25 -9.24
N GLY A 29 2.53 9.05 -9.52
CA GLY A 29 3.90 8.82 -9.08
C GLY A 29 4.26 9.85 -8.00
N THR A 30 4.59 9.46 -6.77
CA THR A 30 5.55 8.41 -6.42
C THR A 30 5.04 7.55 -5.26
N ASN A 31 4.69 6.28 -5.53
CA ASN A 31 4.54 5.24 -4.50
C ASN A 31 5.92 4.77 -3.97
N LEU A 32 6.90 5.67 -3.93
CA LEU A 32 8.25 5.38 -3.46
C LEU A 32 8.34 5.87 -2.03
N VAL A 33 8.42 4.92 -1.11
CA VAL A 33 8.69 5.20 0.30
C VAL A 33 10.19 5.04 0.49
N LEU A 34 10.86 6.10 0.93
CA LEU A 34 12.27 6.03 1.31
C LEU A 34 12.37 5.21 2.60
N VAL A 35 13.18 4.17 2.55
CA VAL A 35 13.49 3.31 3.69
C VAL A 35 14.85 3.75 4.26
N ASP A 36 15.01 3.66 5.58
CA ASP A 36 16.26 4.04 6.23
C ASP A 36 17.48 3.24 5.70
N PRO A 37 18.67 3.85 5.66
CA PRO A 37 19.84 3.28 4.98
C PRO A 37 20.41 2.02 5.66
N ASP A 38 20.09 1.80 6.93
CA ASP A 38 20.39 0.57 7.66
C ASP A 38 19.47 -0.58 7.20
N LEU A 39 18.19 -0.33 7.04
CA LEU A 39 17.21 -1.30 6.53
C LEU A 39 17.44 -1.62 5.05
N ALA A 40 17.89 -0.66 4.25
CA ALA A 40 18.27 -0.90 2.85
C ALA A 40 19.45 -1.88 2.69
N LYS A 41 20.32 -2.01 3.71
CA LYS A 41 21.41 -3.01 3.71
C LYS A 41 20.89 -4.43 3.98
N VAL A 42 19.78 -4.54 4.72
CA VAL A 42 19.16 -5.81 5.10
C VAL A 42 18.18 -6.28 4.04
N PHE A 43 17.47 -5.35 3.40
CA PHE A 43 16.48 -5.61 2.36
C PHE A 43 16.97 -5.10 1.00
N PRO A 44 17.56 -5.97 0.16
CA PRO A 44 18.18 -5.57 -1.10
C PRO A 44 17.15 -5.19 -2.20
N ASP A 45 15.89 -5.62 -2.06
CA ASP A 45 14.85 -5.37 -3.06
C ASP A 45 13.46 -5.16 -2.43
N SER A 46 12.54 -4.59 -3.22
CA SER A 46 11.18 -4.28 -2.78
C SER A 46 10.32 -5.52 -2.52
N ALA A 47 10.59 -6.66 -3.16
CA ALA A 47 9.87 -7.91 -2.91
C ALA A 47 10.20 -8.45 -1.52
N SER A 48 11.45 -8.34 -1.08
CA SER A 48 11.92 -8.73 0.25
C SER A 48 11.26 -7.91 1.37
N VAL A 49 11.17 -6.58 1.20
CA VAL A 49 10.46 -5.67 2.12
C VAL A 49 8.98 -6.03 2.20
N ASN A 50 8.31 -6.15 1.05
CA ASN A 50 6.88 -6.42 1.00
C ASN A 50 6.53 -7.78 1.60
N ARG A 51 7.38 -8.80 1.43
CA ARG A 51 7.21 -10.09 2.07
C ARG A 51 7.32 -9.98 3.59
N ALA A 52 8.32 -9.28 4.11
CA ALA A 52 8.50 -9.08 5.55
C ALA A 52 7.31 -8.36 6.18
N LEU A 53 6.81 -7.30 5.54
CA LEU A 53 5.65 -6.54 6.00
C LEU A 53 4.38 -7.39 6.05
N ARG A 54 4.15 -8.26 5.05
CA ARG A 54 3.01 -9.19 5.06
C ARG A 54 3.07 -10.17 6.23
N VAL A 55 4.23 -10.75 6.47
CA VAL A 55 4.44 -11.66 7.62
C VAL A 55 4.17 -10.94 8.94
N LEU A 56 4.60 -9.68 9.06
CA LEU A 56 4.32 -8.86 10.24
C LEU A 56 2.82 -8.59 10.41
N CYS A 57 2.10 -8.25 9.34
CA CYS A 57 0.65 -8.09 9.37
C CYS A 57 -0.06 -9.39 9.81
N ASP A 58 0.36 -10.54 9.30
CA ASP A 58 -0.22 -11.83 9.67
C ASP A 58 0.04 -12.18 11.15
N ALA A 59 1.25 -11.91 11.64
CA ALA A 59 1.60 -12.11 13.04
C ALA A 59 0.81 -11.17 13.96
N ALA A 60 0.71 -9.88 13.60
CA ALA A 60 -0.05 -8.89 14.34
C ALA A 60 -1.56 -9.22 14.38
N GLY A 61 -2.12 -9.68 13.25
CA GLY A 61 -3.51 -10.12 13.17
C GLY A 61 -3.82 -11.34 14.06
N LYS A 62 -2.84 -12.24 14.23
CA LYS A 62 -2.95 -13.40 15.14
C LYS A 62 -2.82 -13.01 16.61
N SER A 63 -1.96 -12.06 16.95
CA SER A 63 -1.79 -11.58 18.33
C SER A 63 -2.92 -10.66 18.81
N ALA A 64 -3.61 -9.99 17.88
CA ALA A 64 -4.69 -9.06 18.20
C ALA A 64 -6.05 -9.75 18.45
N GLN A 65 -6.19 -11.04 18.17
CA GLN A 65 -7.42 -11.78 18.50
C GLN A 65 -7.47 -12.04 20.01
N PRO A 66 -8.40 -11.43 20.75
CA PRO A 66 -8.61 -11.82 22.14
C PRO A 66 -9.07 -13.28 22.09
N SER A 67 -8.38 -14.18 22.78
CA SER A 67 -8.86 -15.54 22.93
C SER A 67 -10.30 -15.43 23.44
N ARG A 68 -11.28 -15.92 22.67
CA ARG A 68 -12.64 -16.14 23.16
C ARG A 68 -12.50 -17.14 24.31
N ARG A 69 -12.28 -16.61 25.52
CA ARG A 69 -12.17 -17.36 26.76
C ARG A 69 -13.57 -17.96 26.93
N SER A 70 -13.73 -19.21 26.50
CA SER A 70 -14.99 -19.91 26.68
C SER A 70 -15.25 -19.92 28.18
N THR A 71 -16.25 -19.17 28.60
CA THR A 71 -16.83 -19.28 29.93
C THR A 71 -17.53 -20.63 29.97
N GLN A 72 -16.76 -21.70 30.23
CA GLN A 72 -17.32 -22.94 30.72
C GLN A 72 -17.95 -22.60 32.06
N LYS A 73 -19.27 -22.36 32.03
CA LYS A 73 -20.12 -22.25 33.21
C LYS A 73 -19.92 -23.53 34.02
N SER A 74 -19.22 -23.40 35.14
CA SER A 74 -19.20 -24.40 36.20
C SER A 74 -20.65 -24.67 36.62
N ALA A 75 -21.13 -25.90 36.40
CA ALA A 75 -22.45 -26.32 36.85
C ALA A 75 -22.54 -26.21 38.38
N PRO A 76 -23.67 -25.73 38.95
CA PRO A 76 -23.80 -25.65 40.40
C PRO A 76 -23.94 -27.06 40.98
N GLN A 77 -23.00 -27.45 41.83
CA GLN A 77 -23.10 -28.66 42.64
C GLN A 77 -24.29 -28.50 43.61
N LYS A 78 -25.36 -29.28 43.37
CA LYS A 78 -26.42 -29.48 44.35
C LYS A 78 -25.80 -30.13 45.59
N ARG A 79 -25.66 -29.38 46.68
CA ARG A 79 -25.43 -29.97 48.01
C ARG A 79 -26.74 -30.60 48.46
N SER A 80 -26.74 -31.92 48.55
CA SER A 80 -27.71 -32.69 49.31
C SER A 80 -27.37 -32.63 50.81
N THR A 81 -28.25 -33.23 51.62
CA THR A 81 -28.18 -33.46 53.08
C THR A 81 -28.72 -32.32 53.93
N ALA A 82 -29.41 -32.55 55.03
CA ALA A 82 -30.31 -33.61 55.54
C ALA A 82 -30.99 -32.99 56.76
#